data_AF-A0A4R6WI48-F1
#
_entry.id   AF-A0A4R6WI48-F1
#
_cell.length_a   1.000
_cell.length_b   1.000
_cell.length_c   1.000
_cell.angle_alpha   90.00
_cell.angle_beta   90.00
_cell.angle_gamma   90.00
#
_symmetry.space_group_name_H-M   'P 1'
#
loop_
_entity.id
_entity.type
_entity.pdbx_description
1 polymer ?
#
loop_
_entity_poly.entity_id
_entity_poly.type
_entity_poly.pdbx_seq_one_letter_code
_entity_poly.pdbx_strand_id
1 'polypeptide(L)'
;MCFNPRIFSVLILSIFSMACFSQNLENEQKDRDLKILLISDLNDAYGSVTYSTEVHRLVGRIKDINPDIILCGGDMVAGQKASLHRSQLDSMWSGFQTAVLEPIHQMNIPFGFTMGNHDASPNYKSDREAASAFWIAYKDQAKLTFVDDTHFPYYFSYLKNNILFLSWDASSSVIPDAVKNWMATQLSSDYARKARGRIVLGHLPLYALVEAKNKPGEVIDDADATLAFFKDYGVDMYISGHQHAYFPGSKQQVTLLHSGCLGGGPRPLIGHDAPAYKSYAIIDIPKKGGMSKASILGFVAPDDRKVTLSALPREVTGFNGTVKRIDHSLTGEKLNLPKLPKEALPAKSIVQKLSELDNEQREKAIARFFLEGNFPKFMRKLKRIDVTGMDEKGNKIDAYYYVMPDYLMLGTDADFVRLPIRPSTAQYIADSLGLVLSNSKVCDAVYQQAKVKLEPLPLTEDREQFSTFVAHNTLIEQQRKGRKGLIAGIKKDVVSTEKLRGTKGKMALYGWHRLDGKPIQPVFTGHAEYYVDYSHGIRFVYPYLFVGKMKIAFDDALMNPSLRLLLTDENASSYYNYPW
;
A
#
# COMPACT_ATOMS: atom_id res chain seq x y z
N MET A 1 -41.00 -30.43 49.50
CA MET A 1 -40.18 -30.51 48.27
C MET A 1 -38.84 -29.85 48.58
N CYS A 2 -37.81 -30.65 48.83
CA CYS A 2 -36.46 -30.14 49.11
C CYS A 2 -35.80 -29.74 47.79
N PHE A 3 -35.64 -28.44 47.55
CA PHE A 3 -34.88 -27.93 46.41
C PHE A 3 -33.39 -28.21 46.60
N ASN A 4 -32.75 -28.80 45.60
CA ASN A 4 -31.31 -29.11 45.62
C ASN A 4 -30.49 -27.85 45.23
N PRO A 5 -29.77 -27.21 46.18
CA PRO A 5 -29.10 -25.93 45.94
C PRO A 5 -27.94 -26.00 44.93
N ARG A 6 -27.45 -27.21 44.59
CA ARG A 6 -26.40 -27.39 43.58
C ARG A 6 -26.89 -27.19 42.14
N ILE A 7 -28.16 -27.52 41.85
CA ILE A 7 -28.73 -27.35 40.50
C ILE A 7 -29.02 -25.86 40.22
N PHE A 8 -29.44 -25.11 41.24
CA PHE A 8 -29.68 -23.67 41.12
C PHE A 8 -28.37 -22.87 40.94
N SER A 9 -27.29 -23.29 41.61
CA SER A 9 -25.98 -22.64 41.52
C SER A 9 -25.32 -22.84 40.14
N VAL A 10 -25.44 -24.03 39.54
CA VAL A 10 -24.90 -24.32 38.20
C VAL A 10 -25.71 -23.61 37.10
N LEU A 11 -27.04 -23.50 37.26
CA LEU A 11 -27.88 -22.78 36.30
C LEU A 11 -27.63 -21.27 36.33
N ILE A 12 -27.44 -20.68 37.52
CA ILE A 12 -27.11 -19.25 37.68
C ILE A 12 -25.72 -18.94 37.11
N LEU A 13 -24.69 -19.75 37.38
CA LEU A 13 -23.35 -19.54 36.80
C LEU A 13 -23.35 -19.59 35.26
N SER A 14 -24.09 -20.51 34.65
CA SER A 14 -24.20 -20.63 33.20
C SER A 14 -24.93 -19.45 32.55
N ILE A 15 -25.98 -18.93 33.19
CA ILE A 15 -26.73 -17.75 32.71
C ILE A 15 -25.86 -16.47 32.83
N PHE A 16 -25.13 -16.31 33.94
CA PHE A 16 -24.21 -15.19 34.13
C PHE A 16 -23.03 -15.23 33.15
N SER A 17 -22.49 -16.42 32.84
CA SER A 17 -21.42 -16.61 31.86
C SER A 17 -21.87 -16.27 30.44
N MET A 18 -23.07 -16.72 30.02
CA MET A 18 -23.64 -16.38 28.71
C MET A 18 -23.93 -14.87 28.59
N ALA A 19 -24.45 -14.25 29.64
CA ALA A 19 -24.74 -12.81 29.65
C ALA A 19 -23.46 -11.96 29.54
N CYS A 20 -22.39 -12.31 30.28
CA CYS A 20 -21.11 -11.60 30.19
C CYS A 20 -20.45 -11.77 28.82
N PHE A 21 -20.53 -12.96 28.22
CA PHE A 21 -20.00 -13.22 26.88
C PHE A 21 -20.72 -12.42 25.80
N SER A 22 -22.06 -12.41 25.83
CA SER A 22 -22.88 -11.59 24.93
C SER A 22 -22.56 -10.10 25.06
N GLN A 23 -22.39 -9.62 26.30
CA GLN A 23 -22.09 -8.21 26.57
C GLN A 23 -20.69 -7.78 26.08
N ASN A 24 -19.70 -8.66 26.13
CA ASN A 24 -18.36 -8.40 25.58
C ASN A 24 -18.39 -8.31 24.05
N LEU A 25 -19.10 -9.22 23.38
CA LEU A 25 -19.29 -9.17 21.93
C LEU A 25 -20.02 -7.91 21.48
N GLU A 26 -21.12 -7.55 22.16
CA GLU A 26 -21.85 -6.30 21.88
C GLU A 26 -20.98 -5.05 22.07
N ASN A 27 -20.09 -5.06 23.07
CA ASN A 27 -19.15 -3.96 23.29
C ASN A 27 -18.10 -3.86 22.18
N GLU A 28 -17.56 -4.99 21.73
CA GLU A 28 -16.57 -5.03 20.65
C GLU A 28 -17.19 -4.81 19.27
N GLN A 29 -18.52 -4.80 19.11
CA GLN A 29 -19.20 -4.35 17.89
C GLN A 29 -19.31 -2.82 17.77
N LYS A 30 -18.80 -2.05 18.74
CA LYS A 30 -18.81 -0.58 18.69
C LYS A 30 -17.60 -0.04 17.93
N ASP A 31 -17.84 0.85 16.97
CA ASP A 31 -16.79 1.55 16.23
C ASP A 31 -15.95 2.44 17.15
N ARG A 32 -14.64 2.18 17.20
CA ARG A 32 -13.62 2.96 17.92
C ARG A 32 -12.36 3.08 17.08
N ASP A 33 -11.45 3.99 17.44
CA ASP A 33 -10.10 3.93 16.89
C ASP A 33 -9.45 2.61 17.32
N LEU A 34 -8.55 2.07 16.50
CA LEU A 34 -7.87 0.82 16.81
C LEU A 34 -6.39 0.95 16.42
N LYS A 35 -5.51 0.91 17.42
CA LYS A 35 -4.07 0.81 17.23
C LYS A 35 -3.60 -0.61 17.49
N ILE A 36 -2.94 -1.19 16.49
CA ILE A 36 -2.40 -2.53 16.53
C ILE A 36 -0.88 -2.46 16.53
N LEU A 37 -0.24 -3.17 17.46
CA LEU A 37 1.17 -3.49 17.37
C LEU A 37 1.31 -4.87 16.69
N LEU A 38 1.96 -4.90 15.53
CA LEU A 38 2.24 -6.11 14.78
C LEU A 38 3.69 -6.56 15.01
N ILE A 39 3.83 -7.79 15.49
CA ILE A 39 5.09 -8.52 15.67
C ILE A 39 4.99 -9.87 14.97
N SER A 40 6.10 -10.51 14.64
CA SER A 40 6.12 -11.85 14.04
C SER A 40 7.51 -12.45 14.10
N ASP A 41 7.59 -13.77 13.93
CA ASP A 41 8.84 -14.53 13.79
C ASP A 41 9.79 -14.15 14.92
N LEU A 42 9.33 -14.40 16.16
CA LEU A 42 10.00 -13.97 17.40
C LEU A 42 11.19 -14.85 17.73
N ASN A 43 11.14 -16.08 17.24
CA ASN A 43 12.08 -17.14 17.55
C ASN A 43 13.49 -16.87 16.95
N ASP A 44 14.48 -17.64 17.43
CA ASP A 44 15.84 -17.65 16.89
C ASP A 44 16.14 -19.07 16.34
N ALA A 45 17.27 -19.68 16.73
CA ALA A 45 17.63 -21.01 16.29
C ALA A 45 16.66 -22.09 16.81
N TYR A 46 16.50 -23.17 16.05
CA TYR A 46 15.72 -24.35 16.43
C TYR A 46 16.01 -24.82 17.86
N GLY A 47 14.95 -24.99 18.66
CA GLY A 47 15.05 -25.43 20.05
C GLY A 47 15.38 -24.32 21.06
N SER A 48 15.50 -23.06 20.63
CA SER A 48 15.77 -21.93 21.53
C SER A 48 14.61 -21.71 22.50
N VAL A 49 14.97 -21.52 23.77
CA VAL A 49 14.04 -21.19 24.87
C VAL A 49 14.15 -19.72 25.30
N THR A 50 15.03 -18.96 24.64
CA THR A 50 15.29 -17.54 24.89
C THR A 50 15.09 -16.73 23.63
N TYR A 51 14.96 -15.41 23.79
CA TYR A 51 14.65 -14.48 22.71
C TYR A 51 15.75 -13.44 22.52
N SER A 52 15.88 -12.95 21.29
CA SER A 52 16.81 -11.86 20.97
C SER A 52 16.53 -10.57 21.76
N THR A 53 17.53 -9.71 21.84
CA THR A 53 17.45 -8.43 22.55
C THR A 53 16.34 -7.54 22.00
N GLU A 54 16.07 -7.56 20.70
CA GLU A 54 15.00 -6.77 20.08
C GLU A 54 13.62 -7.18 20.56
N VAL A 55 13.37 -8.47 20.79
CA VAL A 55 12.11 -8.97 21.36
C VAL A 55 11.93 -8.41 22.78
N HIS A 56 12.91 -8.59 23.65
CA HIS A 56 12.85 -8.08 25.02
C HIS A 56 12.71 -6.55 25.07
N ARG A 57 13.43 -5.83 24.21
CA ARG A 57 13.39 -4.37 24.12
C ARG A 57 12.00 -3.88 23.68
N LEU A 58 11.40 -4.51 22.68
CA LEU A 58 10.06 -4.12 22.21
C LEU A 58 8.99 -4.47 23.26
N VAL A 59 9.04 -5.66 23.86
CA VAL A 59 8.12 -6.08 24.93
C VAL A 59 8.17 -5.11 26.11
N GLY A 60 9.37 -4.70 26.53
CA GLY A 60 9.55 -3.70 27.60
C GLY A 60 8.98 -2.32 27.29
N ARG A 61 8.72 -2.01 26.01
CA ARG A 61 8.25 -0.70 25.53
C ARG A 61 6.82 -0.70 25.00
N ILE A 62 6.09 -1.80 25.15
CA ILE A 62 4.69 -1.88 24.70
C ILE A 62 3.83 -0.77 25.33
N LYS A 63 4.09 -0.41 26.59
CA LYS A 63 3.39 0.70 27.26
C LYS A 63 3.60 2.05 26.57
N ASP A 64 4.76 2.29 25.99
CA ASP A 64 5.08 3.54 25.26
C ASP A 64 4.32 3.60 23.94
N ILE A 65 4.17 2.45 23.27
CA ILE A 65 3.41 2.32 22.02
C ILE A 65 1.90 2.47 22.29
N ASN A 66 1.45 1.98 23.45
CA ASN A 66 0.07 1.97 23.92
C ASN A 66 -0.90 1.42 22.85
N PRO A 67 -0.74 0.14 22.43
CA PRO A 67 -1.65 -0.49 21.47
C PRO A 67 -2.94 -0.97 22.15
N ASP A 68 -4.03 -1.00 21.39
CA ASP A 68 -5.32 -1.59 21.81
C ASP A 68 -5.32 -3.13 21.71
N ILE A 69 -4.45 -3.67 20.87
CA ILE A 69 -4.24 -5.11 20.65
C ILE A 69 -2.85 -5.34 20.04
N ILE A 70 -2.25 -6.48 20.35
CA ILE A 70 -1.04 -6.98 19.70
C ILE A 70 -1.41 -8.13 18.77
N LEU A 71 -0.86 -8.15 17.57
CA LEU A 71 -0.98 -9.25 16.63
C LEU A 71 0.39 -9.91 16.40
N CYS A 72 0.44 -11.24 16.50
CA CYS A 72 1.61 -12.05 16.19
C CYS A 72 1.40 -12.87 14.92
N GLY A 73 2.25 -12.67 13.91
CA GLY A 73 2.21 -13.37 12.62
C GLY A 73 2.71 -14.83 12.63
N GLY A 74 2.87 -15.43 13.81
CA GLY A 74 3.37 -16.79 14.02
C GLY A 74 4.88 -16.86 14.28
N ASP A 75 5.37 -18.09 14.42
CA ASP A 75 6.75 -18.43 14.78
C ASP A 75 7.18 -17.80 16.11
N MET A 76 6.36 -18.06 17.12
CA MET A 76 6.60 -17.66 18.51
C MET A 76 7.69 -18.52 19.17
N VAL A 77 7.78 -19.79 18.80
CA VAL A 77 8.82 -20.73 19.27
C VAL A 77 9.58 -21.34 18.09
N ALA A 78 10.76 -21.93 18.35
CA ALA A 78 11.65 -22.46 17.31
C ALA A 78 11.54 -23.99 17.14
N GLY A 79 10.32 -24.53 17.00
CA GLY A 79 10.09 -25.96 16.73
C GLY A 79 10.39 -26.36 15.29
N GLN A 80 9.77 -27.43 14.80
CA GLN A 80 9.93 -27.97 13.45
C GLN A 80 11.31 -28.60 13.18
N LYS A 81 11.88 -29.28 14.19
CA LYS A 81 13.10 -30.07 14.05
C LYS A 81 12.92 -31.45 14.65
N ALA A 82 13.12 -32.49 13.83
CA ALA A 82 12.82 -33.88 14.21
C ALA A 82 13.56 -34.39 15.46
N SER A 83 14.69 -33.77 15.82
CA SER A 83 15.45 -34.11 17.02
C SER A 83 14.90 -33.47 18.31
N LEU A 84 13.87 -32.63 18.24
CA LEU A 84 13.28 -31.99 19.42
C LEU A 84 12.32 -32.96 20.11
N HIS A 85 12.50 -33.10 21.41
CA HIS A 85 11.61 -33.91 22.26
C HIS A 85 10.59 -33.03 22.96
N ARG A 86 9.49 -33.66 23.41
CA ARG A 86 8.36 -32.97 24.03
C ARG A 86 8.76 -32.02 25.17
N SER A 87 9.66 -32.45 26.06
CA SER A 87 10.15 -31.62 27.17
C SER A 87 10.84 -30.34 26.71
N GLN A 88 11.58 -30.38 25.59
CA GLN A 88 12.21 -29.20 25.02
C GLN A 88 11.17 -28.29 24.35
N LEU A 89 10.18 -28.86 23.65
CA LEU A 89 9.06 -28.10 23.09
C LEU A 89 8.30 -27.35 24.21
N ASP A 90 7.98 -28.02 25.31
CA ASP A 90 7.34 -27.41 26.47
C ASP A 90 8.23 -26.30 27.09
N SER A 91 9.56 -26.51 27.11
CA SER A 91 10.51 -25.50 27.57
C SER A 91 10.55 -24.26 26.67
N MET A 92 10.42 -24.42 25.34
CA MET A 92 10.33 -23.29 24.42
C MET A 92 9.06 -22.47 24.66
N TRP A 93 7.91 -23.15 24.83
CA TRP A 93 6.65 -22.48 25.16
C TRP A 93 6.68 -21.82 26.54
N SER A 94 7.36 -22.41 27.52
CA SER A 94 7.62 -21.75 28.80
C SER A 94 8.49 -20.50 28.63
N GLY A 95 9.49 -20.55 27.76
CA GLY A 95 10.29 -19.38 27.40
C GLY A 95 9.43 -18.27 26.80
N PHE A 96 8.57 -18.60 25.83
CA PHE A 96 7.62 -17.66 25.22
C PHE A 96 6.71 -17.02 26.26
N GLN A 97 6.16 -17.84 27.16
CA GLN A 97 5.28 -17.38 28.23
C GLN A 97 5.97 -16.32 29.08
N THR A 98 7.18 -16.59 29.54
CA THR A 98 7.88 -15.71 30.48
C THR A 98 8.40 -14.45 29.79
N ALA A 99 8.92 -14.58 28.57
CA ALA A 99 9.55 -13.47 27.86
C ALA A 99 8.55 -12.52 27.18
N VAL A 100 7.38 -13.03 26.76
CA VAL A 100 6.46 -12.29 25.87
C VAL A 100 5.04 -12.27 26.42
N LEU A 101 4.38 -13.43 26.58
CA LEU A 101 2.93 -13.47 26.85
C LEU A 101 2.58 -12.91 28.24
N GLU A 102 3.32 -13.29 29.28
CA GLU A 102 3.06 -12.85 30.65
C GLU A 102 3.26 -11.33 30.84
N PRO A 103 4.36 -10.71 30.37
CA PRO A 103 4.49 -9.26 30.38
C PRO A 103 3.34 -8.53 29.67
N ILE A 104 2.87 -9.05 28.52
CA ILE A 104 1.74 -8.49 27.78
C ILE A 104 0.43 -8.64 28.57
N HIS A 105 0.22 -9.82 29.15
CA HIS A 105 -0.96 -10.14 29.95
C HIS A 105 -1.10 -9.20 31.16
N GLN A 106 0.01 -8.93 31.85
CA GLN A 106 0.10 -7.99 32.99
C GLN A 106 -0.26 -6.55 32.60
N MET A 107 -0.07 -6.16 31.33
CA MET A 107 -0.50 -4.86 30.81
C MET A 107 -1.98 -4.83 30.41
N ASN A 108 -2.68 -5.95 30.49
CA ASN A 108 -4.08 -6.10 30.09
C ASN A 108 -4.34 -5.79 28.60
N ILE A 109 -3.36 -6.11 27.74
CA ILE A 109 -3.46 -5.91 26.30
C ILE A 109 -3.84 -7.24 25.64
N PRO A 110 -4.90 -7.31 24.81
CA PRO A 110 -5.23 -8.50 24.03
C PRO A 110 -4.08 -8.92 23.10
N PHE A 111 -3.89 -10.24 22.97
CA PHE A 111 -2.85 -10.85 22.14
C PHE A 111 -3.48 -11.79 21.12
N GLY A 112 -3.65 -11.29 19.89
CA GLY A 112 -4.05 -12.10 18.74
C GLY A 112 -2.84 -12.75 18.10
N PHE A 113 -2.97 -13.99 17.64
CA PHE A 113 -1.86 -14.72 17.02
C PHE A 113 -2.37 -15.67 15.94
N THR A 114 -1.44 -16.13 15.09
CA THR A 114 -1.60 -17.31 14.22
C THR A 114 -0.45 -18.29 14.46
N MET A 115 -0.64 -19.55 14.07
CA MET A 115 0.38 -20.57 14.19
C MET A 115 1.37 -20.50 13.03
N GLY A 116 2.65 -20.44 13.36
CA GLY A 116 3.73 -20.57 12.39
C GLY A 116 4.17 -22.01 12.13
N ASN A 117 5.01 -22.19 11.11
CA ASN A 117 5.51 -23.53 10.79
C ASN A 117 6.46 -24.05 11.87
N HIS A 118 7.19 -23.18 12.57
CA HIS A 118 7.98 -23.54 13.74
C HIS A 118 7.15 -23.77 14.99
N ASP A 119 5.92 -23.24 15.05
CA ASP A 119 5.03 -23.46 16.19
C ASP A 119 4.32 -24.81 16.09
N ALA A 120 3.76 -25.11 14.91
CA ALA A 120 2.70 -26.12 14.80
C ALA A 120 2.48 -26.66 13.36
N SER A 121 3.52 -26.78 12.54
CA SER A 121 3.39 -27.36 11.19
C SER A 121 2.69 -28.74 11.21
N PRO A 122 1.77 -29.05 10.28
CA PRO A 122 0.98 -30.29 10.27
C PRO A 122 1.81 -31.59 10.31
N ASN A 123 3.02 -31.55 9.74
CA ASN A 123 3.92 -32.71 9.68
C ASN A 123 4.70 -32.95 10.98
N TYR A 124 4.59 -32.04 11.96
CA TYR A 124 5.30 -32.08 13.24
C TYR A 124 4.31 -32.22 14.39
N LYS A 125 3.82 -33.46 14.60
CA LYS A 125 2.76 -33.76 15.56
C LYS A 125 3.10 -33.32 17.00
N SER A 126 4.32 -33.57 17.46
CA SER A 126 4.76 -33.18 18.81
C SER A 126 4.71 -31.67 19.02
N ASP A 127 5.11 -30.89 18.01
CA ASP A 127 5.08 -29.43 18.01
C ASP A 127 3.64 -28.91 18.09
N ARG A 128 2.73 -29.44 17.25
CA ARG A 128 1.29 -29.14 17.34
C ARG A 128 0.71 -29.44 18.71
N GLU A 129 0.97 -30.62 19.26
CA GLU A 129 0.47 -31.00 20.58
C GLU A 129 1.04 -30.12 21.70
N ALA A 130 2.28 -29.63 21.57
CA ALA A 130 2.89 -28.68 22.50
C ALA A 130 2.22 -27.31 22.41
N ALA A 131 2.05 -26.79 21.19
CA ALA A 131 1.35 -25.53 20.94
C ALA A 131 -0.09 -25.56 21.46
N SER A 132 -0.83 -26.65 21.21
CA SER A 132 -2.20 -26.84 21.69
C SER A 132 -2.26 -26.90 23.21
N ALA A 133 -1.40 -27.70 23.85
CA ALA A 133 -1.37 -27.78 25.31
C ALA A 133 -1.07 -26.41 25.94
N PHE A 134 -0.11 -25.67 25.39
CA PHE A 134 0.25 -24.33 25.83
C PHE A 134 -0.95 -23.37 25.74
N TRP A 135 -1.51 -23.20 24.54
CA TRP A 135 -2.56 -22.22 24.35
C TRP A 135 -3.86 -22.58 25.06
N ILE A 136 -4.19 -23.87 25.21
CA ILE A 136 -5.34 -24.28 26.04
C ILE A 136 -5.12 -23.85 27.50
N ALA A 137 -3.91 -24.04 28.04
CA ALA A 137 -3.59 -23.64 29.42
C ALA A 137 -3.60 -22.12 29.62
N TYR A 138 -3.22 -21.35 28.61
CA TYR A 138 -3.09 -19.89 28.68
C TYR A 138 -4.14 -19.12 27.86
N LYS A 139 -5.26 -19.76 27.50
CA LYS A 139 -6.29 -19.17 26.63
C LYS A 139 -6.81 -17.83 27.16
N ASP A 140 -7.06 -17.75 28.47
CA ASP A 140 -7.55 -16.53 29.12
C ASP A 140 -6.51 -15.40 29.11
N GLN A 141 -5.21 -15.73 28.99
CA GLN A 141 -4.17 -14.71 28.91
C GLN A 141 -4.17 -13.97 27.57
N ALA A 142 -4.68 -14.59 26.49
CA ALA A 142 -4.83 -13.94 25.19
C ALA A 142 -5.83 -12.78 25.20
N LYS A 143 -6.78 -12.77 26.15
CA LYS A 143 -7.77 -11.70 26.36
C LYS A 143 -8.54 -11.31 25.08
N LEU A 144 -8.81 -12.29 24.22
CA LEU A 144 -9.56 -12.12 22.98
C LEU A 144 -11.07 -12.26 23.24
N THR A 145 -11.86 -11.44 22.54
CA THR A 145 -13.33 -11.60 22.52
C THR A 145 -13.70 -12.49 21.35
N PHE A 146 -13.70 -13.81 21.57
CA PHE A 146 -13.93 -14.81 20.54
C PHE A 146 -15.34 -14.73 19.94
N VAL A 147 -15.40 -14.84 18.62
CA VAL A 147 -16.63 -15.11 17.86
C VAL A 147 -16.78 -16.62 17.67
N ASP A 148 -15.68 -17.30 17.35
CA ASP A 148 -15.57 -18.76 17.28
C ASP A 148 -14.18 -19.20 17.73
N ASP A 149 -14.12 -20.10 18.70
CA ASP A 149 -12.89 -20.68 19.26
C ASP A 149 -12.92 -22.21 19.26
N THR A 150 -13.81 -22.80 18.46
CA THR A 150 -14.08 -24.24 18.41
C THR A 150 -12.85 -25.07 18.02
N HIS A 151 -11.93 -24.47 17.27
CA HIS A 151 -10.69 -25.09 16.79
C HIS A 151 -9.44 -24.38 17.32
N PHE A 152 -9.59 -23.65 18.42
CA PHE A 152 -8.47 -22.98 19.08
C PHE A 152 -7.42 -24.02 19.55
N PRO A 153 -6.12 -23.79 19.30
CA PRO A 153 -5.51 -22.52 18.86
C PRO A 153 -5.16 -22.46 17.36
N TYR A 154 -5.57 -23.44 16.55
CA TYR A 154 -5.11 -23.54 15.16
C TYR A 154 -5.84 -22.59 14.23
N TYR A 155 -7.15 -22.44 14.41
CA TYR A 155 -7.94 -21.43 13.71
C TYR A 155 -9.15 -21.02 14.54
N PHE A 156 -9.40 -19.71 14.57
CA PHE A 156 -10.39 -19.08 15.44
C PHE A 156 -10.67 -17.65 14.97
N SER A 157 -11.81 -17.08 15.38
CA SER A 157 -12.21 -15.71 15.03
C SER A 157 -12.55 -14.90 16.28
N TYR A 158 -12.33 -13.59 16.23
CA TYR A 158 -12.58 -12.68 17.35
C TYR A 158 -12.86 -11.25 16.88
N LEU A 159 -13.47 -10.44 17.74
CA LEU A 159 -13.75 -9.04 17.46
C LEU A 159 -12.86 -8.11 18.28
N LYS A 160 -12.48 -6.99 17.65
CA LYS A 160 -11.93 -5.84 18.35
C LYS A 160 -12.36 -4.54 17.67
N ASN A 161 -12.99 -3.62 18.41
CA ASN A 161 -13.40 -2.29 17.96
C ASN A 161 -14.12 -2.31 16.58
N ASN A 162 -15.04 -3.28 16.44
CA ASN A 162 -15.84 -3.62 15.28
C ASN A 162 -15.07 -4.08 14.04
N ILE A 163 -13.84 -4.57 14.22
CA ILE A 163 -13.07 -5.28 13.20
C ILE A 163 -13.12 -6.77 13.52
N LEU A 164 -13.46 -7.58 12.51
CA LEU A 164 -13.42 -9.03 12.60
C LEU A 164 -12.02 -9.53 12.25
N PHE A 165 -11.44 -10.31 13.15
CA PHE A 165 -10.17 -10.99 12.96
C PHE A 165 -10.41 -12.47 12.79
N LEU A 166 -9.73 -13.07 11.82
CA LEU A 166 -9.59 -14.52 11.69
C LEU A 166 -8.12 -14.86 11.84
N SER A 167 -7.82 -15.82 12.70
CA SER A 167 -6.58 -16.57 12.64
C SER A 167 -6.87 -17.90 11.95
N TRP A 168 -6.17 -18.19 10.86
CA TRP A 168 -6.29 -19.49 10.18
C TRP A 168 -4.98 -20.28 10.27
N ASP A 169 -5.07 -21.60 10.13
CA ASP A 169 -3.91 -22.48 10.18
C ASP A 169 -3.17 -22.49 8.83
N ALA A 170 -2.40 -21.42 8.60
CA ALA A 170 -1.46 -21.30 7.48
C ALA A 170 -0.01 -21.60 7.91
N SER A 171 0.17 -22.61 8.76
CA SER A 171 1.49 -23.13 9.18
C SER A 171 2.13 -24.08 8.14
N SER A 172 1.46 -24.29 7.01
CA SER A 172 1.94 -25.01 5.81
C SER A 172 1.36 -24.42 4.53
N SER A 173 1.94 -24.75 3.37
CA SER A 173 1.51 -24.24 2.06
C SER A 173 0.13 -24.72 1.63
N VAL A 174 -0.25 -25.92 2.09
CA VAL A 174 -1.55 -26.52 1.82
C VAL A 174 -2.53 -26.14 2.93
N ILE A 175 -3.64 -25.51 2.55
CA ILE A 175 -4.74 -25.16 3.46
C ILE A 175 -5.87 -26.19 3.30
N PRO A 176 -6.23 -26.94 4.36
CA PRO A 176 -7.32 -27.92 4.29
C PRO A 176 -8.67 -27.27 3.97
N ASP A 177 -9.53 -27.98 3.22
CA ASP A 177 -10.88 -27.51 2.86
C ASP A 177 -11.74 -27.22 4.09
N ALA A 178 -11.57 -27.98 5.17
CA ALA A 178 -12.28 -27.74 6.44
C ALA A 178 -11.99 -26.33 6.99
N VAL A 179 -10.75 -25.83 6.86
CA VAL A 179 -10.37 -24.48 7.27
C VAL A 179 -11.00 -23.45 6.35
N LYS A 180 -10.94 -23.65 5.02
CA LYS A 180 -11.56 -22.74 4.04
C LYS A 180 -13.09 -22.64 4.23
N ASN A 181 -13.75 -23.77 4.48
CA ASN A 181 -15.19 -23.85 4.75
C ASN A 181 -15.57 -23.15 6.06
N TRP A 182 -14.77 -23.34 7.12
CA TRP A 182 -14.95 -22.61 8.37
C TRP A 182 -14.76 -21.11 8.14
N MET A 183 -13.72 -20.67 7.44
CA MET A 183 -13.51 -19.25 7.13
C MET A 183 -14.68 -18.65 6.36
N ALA A 184 -15.20 -19.35 5.35
CA ALA A 184 -16.37 -18.90 4.59
C ALA A 184 -17.58 -18.68 5.51
N THR A 185 -17.78 -19.57 6.49
CA THR A 185 -18.83 -19.44 7.51
C THR A 185 -18.61 -18.20 8.38
N GLN A 186 -17.39 -18.00 8.87
CA GLN A 186 -17.04 -16.84 9.71
C GLN A 186 -17.19 -15.52 8.96
N LEU A 187 -16.69 -15.45 7.72
CA LEU A 187 -16.74 -14.26 6.87
C LEU A 187 -18.15 -13.96 6.34
N SER A 188 -19.06 -14.93 6.39
CA SER A 188 -20.48 -14.74 6.06
C SER A 188 -21.36 -14.44 7.27
N SER A 189 -20.81 -14.49 8.48
CA SER A 189 -21.55 -14.30 9.73
C SER A 189 -22.13 -12.90 9.89
N ASP A 190 -23.11 -12.73 10.76
CA ASP A 190 -23.66 -11.41 11.08
C ASP A 190 -22.61 -10.47 11.70
N TYR A 191 -21.61 -11.03 12.41
CA TYR A 191 -20.46 -10.26 12.88
C TYR A 191 -19.64 -9.72 11.71
N ALA A 192 -19.33 -10.55 10.71
CA ALA A 192 -18.59 -10.13 9.52
C ALA A 192 -19.35 -9.10 8.67
N ARG A 193 -20.68 -9.21 8.58
CA ARG A 193 -21.51 -8.25 7.83
C ARG A 193 -21.59 -6.89 8.52
N LYS A 194 -21.59 -6.86 9.86
CA LYS A 194 -21.64 -5.63 10.68
C LYS A 194 -20.26 -5.02 10.92
N ALA A 195 -19.20 -5.82 10.83
CA ALA A 195 -17.84 -5.37 11.01
C ALA A 195 -17.46 -4.30 9.98
N ARG A 196 -16.74 -3.27 10.44
CA ARG A 196 -16.22 -2.19 9.61
C ARG A 196 -14.88 -2.54 8.94
N GLY A 197 -14.44 -3.78 9.08
CA GLY A 197 -13.23 -4.33 8.48
C GLY A 197 -13.02 -5.80 8.83
N ARG A 198 -12.26 -6.51 7.99
CA ARG A 198 -11.94 -7.93 8.11
C ARG A 198 -10.43 -8.14 7.92
N ILE A 199 -9.77 -8.68 8.93
CA ILE A 199 -8.33 -8.94 8.92
C ILE A 199 -8.10 -10.43 9.13
N VAL A 200 -7.32 -11.05 8.25
CA VAL A 200 -6.92 -12.45 8.34
C VAL A 200 -5.44 -12.52 8.72
N LEU A 201 -5.11 -13.29 9.75
CA LEU A 201 -3.75 -13.64 10.13
C LEU A 201 -3.46 -15.07 9.70
N GLY A 202 -2.36 -15.28 9.00
CA GLY A 202 -1.77 -16.58 8.72
C GLY A 202 -0.26 -16.46 8.63
N HIS A 203 0.47 -17.56 8.82
CA HIS A 203 1.92 -17.45 8.85
C HIS A 203 2.54 -17.39 7.45
N LEU A 204 2.22 -18.36 6.58
CA LEU A 204 2.75 -18.37 5.21
C LEU A 204 2.09 -17.27 4.35
N PRO A 205 2.88 -16.47 3.61
CA PRO A 205 2.35 -15.46 2.71
C PRO A 205 1.74 -16.09 1.44
N LEU A 206 0.91 -15.32 0.73
CA LEU A 206 0.40 -15.75 -0.58
C LEU A 206 1.50 -15.75 -1.66
N TYR A 207 2.40 -14.76 -1.64
CA TYR A 207 3.42 -14.59 -2.68
C TYR A 207 4.81 -14.49 -2.10
N ALA A 208 5.80 -14.93 -2.88
CA ALA A 208 7.20 -14.86 -2.48
C ALA A 208 7.78 -13.44 -2.60
N LEU A 209 8.50 -13.03 -1.57
CA LEU A 209 9.18 -11.73 -1.49
C LEU A 209 10.69 -11.83 -1.29
N VAL A 210 11.21 -12.98 -0.89
CA VAL A 210 12.63 -13.14 -0.54
C VAL A 210 13.24 -14.34 -1.28
N GLU A 211 14.46 -14.20 -1.78
CA GLU A 211 15.10 -15.20 -2.64
C GLU A 211 15.21 -16.57 -1.97
N ALA A 212 15.61 -16.58 -0.68
CA ALA A 212 15.79 -17.81 0.09
C ALA A 212 14.51 -18.64 0.27
N LYS A 213 13.34 -18.02 0.08
CA LYS A 213 12.01 -18.63 0.21
C LYS A 213 11.18 -18.47 -1.08
N ASN A 214 11.85 -18.25 -2.21
CA ASN A 214 11.22 -18.06 -3.51
C ASN A 214 10.91 -19.38 -4.22
N LYS A 215 10.11 -20.25 -3.57
CA LYS A 215 9.83 -21.61 -4.05
C LYS A 215 8.51 -22.17 -3.50
N PRO A 216 7.91 -23.20 -4.13
CA PRO A 216 6.76 -23.92 -3.58
C PRO A 216 7.04 -24.45 -2.17
N GLY A 217 6.00 -24.49 -1.32
CA GLY A 217 6.11 -24.88 0.09
C GLY A 217 6.45 -23.74 1.07
N GLU A 218 6.95 -22.59 0.59
CA GLU A 218 7.26 -21.40 1.43
C GLU A 218 6.23 -20.25 1.26
N VAL A 219 5.16 -20.54 0.51
CA VAL A 219 4.02 -19.69 0.22
C VAL A 219 2.78 -20.57 0.16
N ILE A 220 1.59 -20.00 0.24
CA ILE A 220 0.34 -20.75 0.00
C ILE A 220 0.30 -21.27 -1.43
N ASP A 221 0.05 -22.57 -1.62
CA ASP A 221 0.14 -23.21 -2.95
C ASP A 221 -0.88 -22.62 -3.94
N ASP A 222 -2.12 -22.39 -3.49
CA ASP A 222 -3.19 -21.80 -4.30
C ASP A 222 -3.29 -20.28 -4.09
N ALA A 223 -2.18 -19.56 -4.22
CA ALA A 223 -2.08 -18.13 -3.89
C ALA A 223 -3.16 -17.25 -4.53
N ASP A 224 -3.32 -17.31 -5.86
CA ASP A 224 -4.29 -16.48 -6.60
C ASP A 224 -5.74 -16.90 -6.30
N ALA A 225 -6.01 -18.19 -6.11
CA ALA A 225 -7.34 -18.67 -5.74
C ALA A 225 -7.71 -18.23 -4.32
N THR A 226 -6.74 -18.23 -3.41
CA THR A 226 -6.88 -17.72 -2.03
C THR A 226 -7.09 -16.21 -2.02
N LEU A 227 -6.36 -15.46 -2.85
CA LEU A 227 -6.59 -14.03 -3.01
C LEU A 227 -7.99 -13.73 -3.54
N ALA A 228 -8.46 -14.51 -4.53
CA ALA A 228 -9.83 -14.39 -5.03
C ALA A 228 -10.85 -14.67 -3.92
N PHE A 229 -10.67 -15.74 -3.15
CA PHE A 229 -11.49 -16.05 -1.98
C PHE A 229 -11.52 -14.89 -0.97
N PHE A 230 -10.36 -14.31 -0.62
CA PHE A 230 -10.30 -13.13 0.25
C PHE A 230 -11.11 -11.96 -0.29
N LYS A 231 -11.04 -11.69 -1.59
CA LYS A 231 -11.83 -10.62 -2.22
C LYS A 231 -13.32 -10.91 -2.20
N ASP A 232 -13.74 -12.13 -2.54
CA ASP A 232 -15.15 -12.52 -2.61
C ASP A 232 -15.82 -12.39 -1.24
N TYR A 233 -15.07 -12.62 -0.16
CA TYR A 233 -15.52 -12.46 1.22
C TYR A 233 -15.16 -11.10 1.86
N GLY A 234 -14.64 -10.16 1.07
CA GLY A 234 -14.36 -8.80 1.50
C GLY A 234 -13.32 -8.68 2.62
N VAL A 235 -12.27 -9.51 2.58
CA VAL A 235 -11.09 -9.39 3.45
C VAL A 235 -10.29 -8.15 3.03
N ASP A 236 -10.05 -7.24 3.97
CA ASP A 236 -9.34 -5.99 3.72
C ASP A 236 -7.81 -6.17 3.80
N MET A 237 -7.36 -7.04 4.71
CA MET A 237 -5.95 -7.24 5.01
C MET A 237 -5.65 -8.69 5.35
N TYR A 238 -4.63 -9.25 4.70
CA TYR A 238 -3.96 -10.48 5.07
C TYR A 238 -2.59 -10.14 5.66
N ILE A 239 -2.36 -10.57 6.91
CA ILE A 239 -1.08 -10.37 7.62
C ILE A 239 -0.34 -11.69 7.65
N SER A 240 0.94 -11.66 7.26
CA SER A 240 1.82 -12.83 7.25
C SER A 240 3.22 -12.57 7.79
N GLY A 241 3.86 -13.65 8.25
CA GLY A 241 5.25 -13.70 8.71
C GLY A 241 6.11 -14.48 7.72
N HIS A 242 6.90 -15.42 8.23
CA HIS A 242 7.61 -16.49 7.53
C HIS A 242 8.78 -16.04 6.66
N GLN A 243 8.63 -14.97 5.88
CA GLN A 243 9.67 -14.54 4.94
C GLN A 243 10.69 -13.59 5.55
N HIS A 244 10.50 -13.19 6.82
CA HIS A 244 11.47 -12.39 7.58
C HIS A 244 11.86 -11.07 6.88
N ALA A 245 10.96 -10.53 6.05
CA ALA A 245 11.13 -9.25 5.39
C ALA A 245 9.84 -8.41 5.53
N TYR A 246 9.99 -7.18 6.01
CA TYR A 246 8.86 -6.25 6.10
C TYR A 246 8.52 -5.69 4.72
N PHE A 247 7.26 -5.84 4.32
CA PHE A 247 6.75 -5.25 3.09
C PHE A 247 5.25 -4.94 3.23
N PRO A 248 4.84 -3.66 3.22
CA PRO A 248 3.44 -3.28 3.20
C PRO A 248 2.93 -3.38 1.75
N GLY A 249 2.53 -4.57 1.35
CA GLY A 249 2.13 -4.89 -0.01
C GLY A 249 0.62 -4.83 -0.25
N SER A 250 0.24 -4.82 -1.51
CA SER A 250 -1.15 -4.98 -1.97
C SER A 250 -1.18 -5.73 -3.29
N LYS A 251 -2.25 -6.48 -3.50
CA LYS A 251 -2.58 -7.09 -4.79
C LYS A 251 -4.09 -7.13 -4.94
N GLN A 252 -4.60 -6.62 -6.06
CA GLN A 252 -6.03 -6.56 -6.37
C GLN A 252 -6.89 -6.02 -5.21
N GLN A 253 -6.45 -4.90 -4.61
CA GLN A 253 -7.12 -4.18 -3.52
C GLN A 253 -7.13 -4.88 -2.14
N VAL A 254 -6.58 -6.09 -2.02
CA VAL A 254 -6.32 -6.69 -0.71
C VAL A 254 -4.95 -6.25 -0.22
N THR A 255 -4.87 -5.78 1.02
CA THR A 255 -3.58 -5.50 1.66
C THR A 255 -2.91 -6.80 2.03
N LEU A 256 -1.69 -7.01 1.55
CA LEU A 256 -0.84 -8.14 1.88
C LEU A 256 0.31 -7.60 2.72
N LEU A 257 0.12 -7.60 4.05
CA LEU A 257 1.10 -7.06 4.98
C LEU A 257 2.05 -8.15 5.44
N HIS A 258 3.32 -8.02 5.02
CA HIS A 258 4.41 -8.89 5.43
C HIS A 258 5.13 -8.20 6.60
N SER A 259 5.09 -8.83 7.77
CA SER A 259 5.48 -8.23 9.05
C SER A 259 7.00 -8.09 9.27
N GLY A 260 7.80 -8.88 8.54
CA GLY A 260 9.21 -9.10 8.83
C GLY A 260 9.42 -9.92 10.10
N CYS A 261 10.66 -10.08 10.56
CA CYS A 261 10.96 -10.82 11.79
C CYS A 261 11.43 -9.90 12.92
N LEU A 262 10.97 -10.16 14.14
CA LEU A 262 11.50 -9.50 15.34
C LEU A 262 12.63 -10.32 15.98
N GLY A 263 12.57 -11.64 15.84
CA GLY A 263 13.60 -12.60 16.21
C GLY A 263 14.74 -12.67 15.20
N GLY A 264 15.21 -13.89 14.94
CA GLY A 264 16.41 -14.15 14.15
C GLY A 264 16.20 -14.20 12.63
N GLY A 265 17.26 -13.91 11.89
CA GLY A 265 17.35 -14.19 10.45
C GLY A 265 16.55 -13.29 9.51
N PRO A 266 16.65 -11.94 9.60
CA PRO A 266 16.03 -11.05 8.62
C PRO A 266 16.56 -11.32 7.21
N ARG A 267 15.70 -11.13 6.20
CA ARG A 267 16.04 -11.43 4.78
C ARG A 267 15.83 -10.22 3.87
N PRO A 268 16.67 -10.05 2.84
CA PRO A 268 16.47 -8.99 1.85
C PRO A 268 15.30 -9.34 0.92
N LEU A 269 14.62 -8.30 0.44
CA LEU A 269 13.58 -8.44 -0.59
C LEU A 269 14.23 -8.78 -1.95
N ILE A 270 13.54 -9.57 -2.77
CA ILE A 270 13.96 -9.91 -4.14
C ILE A 270 14.15 -8.61 -4.93
N GLY A 271 15.29 -8.50 -5.63
CA GLY A 271 15.59 -7.36 -6.49
C GLY A 271 15.87 -6.05 -5.73
N HIS A 272 16.19 -6.13 -4.43
CA HIS A 272 16.49 -4.96 -3.61
C HIS A 272 17.79 -5.13 -2.83
N ASP A 273 18.75 -4.23 -3.06
CA ASP A 273 20.12 -4.34 -2.53
C ASP A 273 20.28 -3.84 -1.09
N ALA A 274 19.20 -3.38 -0.44
CA ALA A 274 19.29 -2.89 0.93
C ALA A 274 19.57 -4.04 1.92
N PRO A 275 20.37 -3.78 2.98
CA PRO A 275 20.59 -4.75 4.04
C PRO A 275 19.27 -5.19 4.69
N ALA A 276 19.18 -6.49 4.99
CA ALA A 276 18.06 -7.03 5.76
C ALA A 276 18.08 -6.51 7.20
N TYR A 277 16.91 -6.31 7.79
CA TYR A 277 16.77 -5.82 9.16
C TYR A 277 15.58 -6.47 9.86
N LYS A 278 15.67 -6.58 11.18
CA LYS A 278 14.55 -6.97 12.04
C LYS A 278 13.54 -5.85 12.10
N SER A 279 12.26 -6.17 12.20
CA SER A 279 11.19 -5.17 12.15
C SER A 279 9.99 -5.51 13.01
N TYR A 280 9.22 -4.47 13.31
CA TYR A 280 7.84 -4.55 13.77
C TYR A 280 7.02 -3.47 13.05
N ALA A 281 5.70 -3.50 13.18
CA ALA A 281 4.84 -2.48 12.58
C ALA A 281 3.74 -2.00 13.53
N ILE A 282 3.26 -0.79 13.28
CA ILE A 282 2.07 -0.23 13.92
C ILE A 282 1.01 -0.03 12.84
N ILE A 283 -0.20 -0.50 13.10
CA ILE A 283 -1.37 -0.28 12.24
C ILE A 283 -2.37 0.57 13.01
N ASP A 284 -2.71 1.74 12.49
CA ASP A 284 -3.76 2.59 13.05
C ASP A 284 -4.99 2.55 12.13
N ILE A 285 -6.14 2.17 12.69
CA ILE A 285 -7.43 2.07 11.99
C ILE A 285 -8.40 3.05 12.65
N PRO A 286 -8.64 4.23 12.06
CA PRO A 286 -9.47 5.24 12.68
C PRO A 286 -10.94 4.83 12.70
N LYS A 287 -11.67 5.23 13.73
CA LYS A 287 -13.13 5.05 13.89
C LYS A 287 -13.86 5.45 12.62
N LYS A 288 -13.59 6.68 12.15
CA LYS A 288 -14.19 7.24 10.94
C LYS A 288 -13.38 6.86 9.71
N GLY A 289 -13.97 6.06 8.84
CA GLY A 289 -13.36 5.61 7.58
C GLY A 289 -12.77 4.19 7.66
N GLY A 290 -12.57 3.63 8.86
CA GLY A 290 -12.22 2.21 9.02
C GLY A 290 -10.99 1.80 8.22
N MET A 291 -11.06 0.62 7.60
CA MET A 291 -9.94 0.05 6.82
C MET A 291 -9.53 0.92 5.64
N SER A 292 -10.47 1.61 4.99
CA SER A 292 -10.19 2.59 3.93
C SER A 292 -9.57 3.89 4.46
N LYS A 293 -9.10 3.90 5.70
CA LYS A 293 -8.30 4.95 6.32
C LYS A 293 -7.20 4.42 7.22
N ALA A 294 -6.87 3.13 7.11
CA ALA A 294 -5.81 2.55 7.90
C ALA A 294 -4.43 3.10 7.47
N SER A 295 -3.52 3.28 8.43
CA SER A 295 -2.11 3.56 8.16
C SER A 295 -1.24 2.44 8.71
N ILE A 296 -0.21 2.06 7.95
CA ILE A 296 0.75 1.03 8.34
C ILE A 296 2.13 1.69 8.41
N LEU A 297 2.76 1.62 9.57
CA LEU A 297 4.09 2.18 9.83
C LEU A 297 5.03 1.08 10.27
N GLY A 298 6.02 0.76 9.45
CA GLY A 298 7.09 -0.18 9.78
C GLY A 298 8.22 0.50 10.54
N PHE A 299 8.89 -0.25 11.39
CA PHE A 299 10.02 0.20 12.19
C PHE A 299 11.17 -0.81 12.12
N VAL A 300 12.40 -0.31 12.07
CA VAL A 300 13.61 -1.08 12.22
C VAL A 300 13.78 -1.38 13.71
N ALA A 301 13.75 -2.65 14.09
CA ALA A 301 13.60 -3.07 15.48
C ALA A 301 14.81 -2.80 16.39
N PRO A 302 16.06 -2.73 15.91
CA PRO A 302 17.18 -2.34 16.79
C PRO A 302 17.12 -0.88 17.28
N ASP A 303 16.64 0.06 16.48
CA ASP A 303 16.78 1.51 16.71
C ASP A 303 15.45 2.31 16.65
N ASP A 304 14.32 1.66 16.43
CA ASP A 304 12.98 2.26 16.22
C ASP A 304 12.93 3.25 15.05
N ARG A 305 13.88 3.16 14.12
CA ARG A 305 13.85 4.03 12.95
C ARG A 305 12.67 3.63 12.08
N LYS A 306 11.83 4.61 11.74
CA LYS A 306 10.73 4.40 10.80
C LYS A 306 11.26 3.94 9.45
N VAL A 307 10.69 2.87 8.92
CA VAL A 307 10.93 2.43 7.55
C VAL A 307 10.30 3.47 6.62
N THR A 308 11.11 4.08 5.77
CA THR A 308 10.63 5.03 4.77
C THR A 308 10.10 4.24 3.58
N LEU A 309 8.82 4.44 3.20
CA LEU A 309 8.22 3.65 2.11
C LEU A 309 9.00 3.74 0.81
N SER A 310 9.49 4.93 0.44
CA SER A 310 10.30 5.13 -0.76
C SER A 310 11.64 4.39 -0.74
N ALA A 311 12.11 3.93 0.42
CA ALA A 311 13.32 3.11 0.53
C ALA A 311 13.08 1.63 0.22
N LEU A 312 11.82 1.16 0.24
CA LEU A 312 11.46 -0.20 -0.18
C LEU A 312 11.36 -0.26 -1.72
N PRO A 313 11.43 -1.44 -2.36
CA PRO A 313 11.07 -1.56 -3.77
C PRO A 313 9.59 -1.26 -3.98
N ARG A 314 9.21 -0.77 -5.17
CA ARG A 314 7.81 -0.47 -5.51
C ARG A 314 6.94 -1.69 -5.69
N GLU A 315 7.55 -2.78 -6.10
CA GLU A 315 6.93 -4.08 -6.21
C GLU A 315 8.01 -5.13 -6.02
N VAL A 316 7.59 -6.32 -5.62
CA VAL A 316 8.46 -7.47 -5.46
C VAL A 316 7.81 -8.61 -6.23
N THR A 317 8.58 -9.24 -7.11
CA THR A 317 8.13 -10.33 -7.96
C THR A 317 8.81 -11.61 -7.54
N GLY A 318 8.04 -12.49 -6.89
CA GLY A 318 8.42 -13.87 -6.64
C GLY A 318 8.01 -14.79 -7.79
N PHE A 319 8.36 -16.07 -7.68
CA PHE A 319 8.07 -17.09 -8.69
C PHE A 319 6.56 -17.26 -8.97
N ASN A 320 5.71 -16.94 -7.99
CA ASN A 320 4.26 -17.12 -8.06
C ASN A 320 3.47 -15.80 -8.15
N GLY A 321 4.13 -14.66 -8.38
CA GLY A 321 3.45 -13.40 -8.68
C GLY A 321 4.14 -12.15 -8.12
N THR A 322 3.57 -11.00 -8.50
CA THR A 322 4.03 -9.67 -8.08
C THR A 322 3.13 -9.09 -7.01
N VAL A 323 3.74 -8.56 -5.94
CA VAL A 323 3.07 -7.76 -4.90
C VAL A 323 3.56 -6.32 -4.99
N LYS A 324 2.63 -5.36 -5.06
CA LYS A 324 2.96 -3.94 -5.16
C LYS A 324 2.99 -3.29 -3.78
N ARG A 325 4.00 -2.47 -3.50
CA ARG A 325 4.10 -1.64 -2.30
C ARG A 325 2.90 -0.71 -2.21
N ILE A 326 2.33 -0.59 -1.03
CA ILE A 326 1.32 0.40 -0.73
C ILE A 326 2.01 1.76 -0.62
N ASP A 327 1.81 2.60 -1.63
CA ASP A 327 2.36 3.98 -1.71
C ASP A 327 1.43 5.04 -1.11
N HIS A 328 0.24 4.63 -0.70
CA HIS A 328 -0.75 5.50 -0.08
C HIS A 328 -1.14 4.89 1.25
N SER A 329 -1.21 5.69 2.32
CA SER A 329 -2.03 5.28 3.47
C SER A 329 -3.39 4.84 2.90
N LEU A 330 -4.03 3.77 3.42
CA LEU A 330 -5.32 3.31 2.90
C LEU A 330 -6.40 4.41 2.99
N THR A 331 -6.08 5.59 3.52
CA THR A 331 -6.89 6.79 3.52
C THR A 331 -7.03 7.44 2.14
N GLY A 332 -8.25 7.91 1.89
CA GLY A 332 -8.51 8.98 0.94
C GLY A 332 -7.72 10.24 1.29
N GLU A 333 -6.48 10.32 0.81
CA GLU A 333 -5.67 11.53 0.91
C GLU A 333 -6.21 12.62 -0.02
N LYS A 334 -6.33 13.82 0.55
CA LYS A 334 -6.20 15.06 -0.21
C LYS A 334 -4.85 14.99 -0.90
N LEU A 335 -4.83 15.23 -2.21
CA LEU A 335 -3.64 15.42 -3.03
C LEU A 335 -2.43 15.91 -2.22
N ASN A 336 -1.43 15.05 -2.04
CA ASN A 336 -0.24 15.34 -1.22
C ASN A 336 0.74 16.27 -1.96
N LEU A 337 0.23 17.41 -2.45
CA LEU A 337 1.10 18.44 -2.99
C LEU A 337 1.82 19.15 -1.84
N PRO A 338 3.11 19.49 -2.01
CA PRO A 338 3.86 20.25 -1.02
C PRO A 338 3.14 21.55 -0.68
N LYS A 339 3.18 21.96 0.60
CA LYS A 339 2.61 23.24 1.01
C LYS A 339 3.33 24.39 0.29
N LEU A 340 2.65 25.52 0.15
CA LEU A 340 3.30 26.72 -0.37
C LEU A 340 4.47 27.10 0.57
N PRO A 341 5.69 27.32 0.04
CA PRO A 341 6.80 27.86 0.81
C PRO A 341 6.40 29.20 1.45
N LYS A 342 6.91 29.48 2.65
CA LYS A 342 6.73 30.80 3.29
C LYS A 342 7.32 31.92 2.44
N GLU A 343 8.46 31.63 1.80
CA GLU A 343 9.19 32.53 0.91
C GLU A 343 9.19 31.98 -0.52
N ALA A 344 8.01 31.92 -1.13
CA ALA A 344 7.90 31.44 -2.50
C ALA A 344 8.62 32.38 -3.48
N LEU A 345 9.62 31.87 -4.21
CA LEU A 345 10.40 32.63 -5.16
C LEU A 345 9.58 32.91 -6.44
N PRO A 346 9.61 34.14 -6.98
CA PRO A 346 9.04 34.45 -8.30
C PRO A 346 9.91 33.86 -9.42
N ALA A 347 9.31 33.60 -10.58
CA ALA A 347 10.03 32.96 -11.69
C ALA A 347 11.27 33.73 -12.14
N LYS A 348 11.27 35.06 -12.12
CA LYS A 348 12.47 35.85 -12.44
C LYS A 348 13.70 35.44 -11.60
N SER A 349 13.52 35.24 -10.29
CA SER A 349 14.60 34.83 -9.39
C SER A 349 15.02 33.37 -9.61
N ILE A 350 14.07 32.50 -9.96
CA ILE A 350 14.35 31.10 -10.27
C ILE A 350 15.13 31.00 -11.58
N VAL A 351 14.70 31.72 -12.62
CA VAL A 351 15.34 31.75 -13.94
C VAL A 351 16.80 32.19 -13.82
N GLN A 352 17.08 33.24 -13.04
CA GLN A 352 18.45 33.69 -12.77
C GLN A 352 19.31 32.57 -12.13
N LYS A 353 18.77 31.87 -11.12
CA LYS A 353 19.48 30.73 -10.50
C LYS A 353 19.69 29.57 -11.48
N LEU A 354 18.72 29.28 -12.34
CA LEU A 354 18.78 28.16 -13.28
C LEU A 354 19.66 28.44 -14.51
N SER A 355 19.86 29.72 -14.87
CA SER A 355 20.73 30.10 -16.01
C SER A 355 22.22 29.89 -15.75
N GLU A 356 22.62 29.81 -14.48
CA GLU A 356 24.02 29.58 -14.08
C GLU A 356 24.39 28.09 -14.00
N LEU A 357 23.41 27.20 -14.09
CA LEU A 357 23.58 25.76 -13.94
C LEU A 357 23.76 25.08 -15.29
N ASP A 358 24.51 23.97 -15.31
CA ASP A 358 24.50 23.03 -16.43
C ASP A 358 23.16 22.28 -16.56
N ASN A 359 23.01 21.47 -17.61
CA ASN A 359 21.75 20.76 -17.87
C ASN A 359 21.35 19.79 -16.76
N GLU A 360 22.29 19.05 -16.15
CA GLU A 360 21.97 18.05 -15.13
C GLU A 360 21.64 18.71 -13.79
N GLN A 361 22.43 19.70 -13.40
CA GLN A 361 22.19 20.52 -12.21
C GLN A 361 20.84 21.24 -12.31
N ARG A 362 20.48 21.71 -13.51
CA ARG A 362 19.20 22.39 -13.75
C ARG A 362 18.00 21.44 -13.56
N GLU A 363 18.04 20.23 -14.09
CA GLU A 363 16.99 19.21 -13.88
C GLU A 363 16.78 18.95 -12.38
N LYS A 364 17.87 18.70 -11.64
CA LYS A 364 17.84 18.49 -10.18
C LYS A 364 17.26 19.70 -9.43
N ALA A 365 17.67 20.91 -9.82
CA ALA A 365 17.17 22.14 -9.21
C ALA A 365 15.69 22.38 -9.49
N ILE A 366 15.21 22.11 -10.72
CA ILE A 366 13.80 22.23 -11.07
C ILE A 366 12.95 21.27 -10.23
N ALA A 367 13.35 19.99 -10.16
CA ALA A 367 12.66 19.00 -9.35
C ALA A 367 12.60 19.42 -7.87
N ARG A 368 13.74 19.86 -7.30
CA ARG A 368 13.78 20.35 -5.91
C ARG A 368 12.81 21.49 -5.68
N PHE A 369 12.85 22.55 -6.50
CA PHE A 369 11.92 23.69 -6.34
C PHE A 369 10.45 23.25 -6.44
N PHE A 370 10.13 22.33 -7.34
CA PHE A 370 8.77 21.84 -7.49
C PHE A 370 8.32 21.03 -6.27
N LEU A 371 9.16 20.11 -5.78
CA LEU A 371 8.91 19.26 -4.61
C LEU A 371 8.88 20.05 -3.29
N GLU A 372 9.58 21.19 -3.22
CA GLU A 372 9.47 22.15 -2.11
C GLU A 372 8.18 22.99 -2.20
N GLY A 373 7.45 22.92 -3.31
CA GLY A 373 6.17 23.60 -3.52
C GLY A 373 6.27 24.99 -4.14
N ASN A 374 7.40 25.34 -4.75
CA ASN A 374 7.64 26.65 -5.37
C ASN A 374 7.01 26.79 -6.76
N PHE A 375 5.71 26.57 -6.82
CA PHE A 375 4.88 26.72 -8.01
C PHE A 375 3.54 27.39 -7.66
N PRO A 376 2.84 27.98 -8.64
CA PRO A 376 1.65 28.79 -8.39
C PRO A 376 0.54 28.07 -7.61
N LYS A 377 -0.18 28.81 -6.76
CA LYS A 377 -1.30 28.28 -5.97
C LYS A 377 -2.40 27.72 -6.86
N PHE A 378 -2.61 28.30 -8.04
CA PHE A 378 -3.65 27.82 -8.96
C PHE A 378 -3.39 26.39 -9.45
N MET A 379 -2.13 25.95 -9.56
CA MET A 379 -1.76 24.59 -9.96
C MET A 379 -2.23 23.53 -8.96
N ARG A 380 -2.49 23.94 -7.71
CA ARG A 380 -2.97 23.06 -6.63
C ARG A 380 -4.46 22.72 -6.74
N LYS A 381 -5.18 23.42 -7.62
CA LYS A 381 -6.62 23.20 -7.87
C LYS A 381 -6.78 22.37 -9.13
N LEU A 382 -6.68 21.05 -8.98
CA LEU A 382 -6.85 20.13 -10.11
C LEU A 382 -8.19 20.32 -10.82
N LYS A 383 -8.19 20.00 -12.10
CA LYS A 383 -9.35 20.13 -12.98
C LYS A 383 -9.90 18.75 -13.30
N ARG A 384 -11.20 18.61 -13.04
CA ARG A 384 -11.97 17.42 -13.43
C ARG A 384 -12.02 17.36 -14.96
N ILE A 385 -11.76 16.18 -15.49
CA ILE A 385 -11.92 15.82 -16.90
C ILE A 385 -12.95 14.71 -16.93
N ASP A 386 -14.09 14.99 -17.53
CA ASP A 386 -15.18 14.03 -17.70
C ASP A 386 -14.91 13.17 -18.92
N VAL A 387 -15.05 11.85 -18.78
CA VAL A 387 -14.86 10.89 -19.87
C VAL A 387 -16.00 9.89 -19.90
N THR A 388 -16.33 9.46 -21.11
CA THR A 388 -17.38 8.48 -21.35
C THR A 388 -16.82 7.35 -22.21
N GLY A 389 -17.23 6.13 -21.91
CA GLY A 389 -16.87 4.93 -22.67
C GLY A 389 -18.03 3.94 -22.69
N MET A 390 -17.78 2.76 -23.23
CA MET A 390 -18.73 1.64 -23.24
C MET A 390 -18.09 0.43 -22.56
N ASP A 391 -18.88 -0.31 -21.79
CA ASP A 391 -18.47 -1.63 -21.28
C ASP A 391 -18.55 -2.70 -22.38
N GLU A 392 -18.09 -3.92 -22.07
CA GLU A 392 -18.14 -5.08 -22.97
C GLU A 392 -19.55 -5.45 -23.45
N LYS A 393 -20.59 -4.98 -22.76
CA LYS A 393 -22.00 -5.23 -23.08
C LYS A 393 -22.63 -4.05 -23.84
N GLY A 394 -21.85 -3.01 -24.17
CA GLY A 394 -22.31 -1.81 -24.86
C GLY A 394 -22.99 -0.78 -23.95
N ASN A 395 -22.98 -0.96 -22.63
CA ASN A 395 -23.54 0.03 -21.71
C ASN A 395 -22.59 1.21 -21.57
N LYS A 396 -23.15 2.41 -21.51
CA LYS A 396 -22.40 3.65 -21.28
C LYS A 396 -21.80 3.68 -19.88
N ILE A 397 -20.50 3.95 -19.78
CA ILE A 397 -19.81 4.24 -18.52
C ILE A 397 -19.45 5.73 -18.50
N ASP A 398 -20.00 6.44 -17.53
CA ASP A 398 -19.61 7.83 -17.23
C ASP A 398 -18.59 7.85 -16.09
N ALA A 399 -17.45 8.48 -16.33
CA ALA A 399 -16.34 8.54 -15.41
C ALA A 399 -15.65 9.89 -15.44
N TYR A 400 -14.75 10.13 -14.50
CA TYR A 400 -13.91 11.33 -14.50
C TYR A 400 -12.58 11.08 -13.80
N TYR A 401 -11.58 11.90 -14.15
CA TYR A 401 -10.30 11.96 -13.43
C TYR A 401 -9.89 13.43 -13.27
N TYR A 402 -8.79 13.67 -12.56
CA TYR A 402 -8.29 15.02 -12.29
C TYR A 402 -6.91 15.23 -12.87
N VAL A 403 -6.67 16.41 -13.45
CA VAL A 403 -5.37 16.82 -14.00
C VAL A 403 -4.91 18.15 -13.41
N MET A 404 -3.61 18.43 -13.43
CA MET A 404 -3.13 19.78 -13.18
C MET A 404 -3.67 20.76 -14.25
N PRO A 405 -4.01 22.01 -13.87
CA PRO A 405 -4.66 22.96 -14.79
C PRO A 405 -3.76 23.47 -15.91
N ASP A 406 -2.44 23.33 -15.78
CA ASP A 406 -1.43 23.74 -16.76
C ASP A 406 -0.25 22.75 -16.70
N TYR A 407 0.79 23.02 -17.48
CA TYR A 407 2.05 22.29 -17.49
C TYR A 407 2.93 22.64 -16.29
N LEU A 408 3.88 21.76 -15.98
CA LEU A 408 4.88 21.98 -14.93
C LEU A 408 5.53 23.35 -15.08
N MET A 409 5.52 24.08 -13.98
CA MET A 409 6.01 25.45 -13.89
C MET A 409 6.53 25.73 -12.49
N LEU A 410 7.39 26.74 -12.39
CA LEU A 410 7.89 27.26 -11.13
C LEU A 410 7.56 28.74 -10.99
N GLY A 411 7.41 29.21 -9.76
CA GLY A 411 7.15 30.62 -9.45
C GLY A 411 5.91 30.85 -8.59
N THR A 412 5.39 32.06 -8.66
CA THR A 412 4.20 32.52 -7.91
C THR A 412 3.00 32.70 -8.86
N ASP A 413 1.80 32.96 -8.32
CA ASP A 413 0.62 33.24 -9.15
C ASP A 413 0.81 34.47 -10.07
N ALA A 414 1.68 35.41 -9.71
CA ALA A 414 1.93 36.64 -10.44
C ALA A 414 3.12 36.55 -11.41
N ASP A 415 4.10 35.67 -11.14
CA ASP A 415 5.31 35.51 -11.93
C ASP A 415 5.75 34.03 -11.93
N PHE A 416 5.50 33.34 -13.05
CA PHE A 416 5.78 31.92 -13.23
C PHE A 416 6.35 31.61 -14.62
N VAL A 417 7.07 30.48 -14.72
CA VAL A 417 7.67 29.99 -15.97
C VAL A 417 7.38 28.50 -16.17
N ARG A 418 6.84 28.13 -17.35
CA ARG A 418 6.68 26.72 -17.76
C ARG A 418 8.01 26.15 -18.21
N LEU A 419 8.43 25.04 -17.60
CA LEU A 419 9.76 24.48 -17.81
C LEU A 419 9.69 23.06 -18.39
N PRO A 420 10.20 22.87 -19.63
CA PRO A 420 10.62 21.57 -20.13
C PRO A 420 11.59 20.87 -19.17
N ILE A 421 11.40 19.58 -18.95
CA ILE A 421 12.32 18.71 -18.20
C ILE A 421 12.39 17.32 -18.86
N ARG A 422 13.37 16.51 -18.46
CA ARG A 422 13.48 15.12 -18.90
C ARG A 422 12.31 14.27 -18.40
N PRO A 423 11.92 13.21 -19.14
CA PRO A 423 10.94 12.24 -18.68
C PRO A 423 11.29 11.58 -17.35
N SER A 424 12.56 11.25 -17.10
CA SER A 424 13.03 10.68 -15.83
C SER A 424 12.80 11.64 -14.66
N THR A 425 13.16 12.92 -14.82
CA THR A 425 12.92 13.96 -13.82
C THR A 425 11.41 14.19 -13.61
N ALA A 426 10.61 14.15 -14.68
CA ALA A 426 9.15 14.24 -14.58
C ALA A 426 8.59 13.04 -13.79
N GLN A 427 9.07 11.83 -14.05
CA GLN A 427 8.67 10.63 -13.34
C GLN A 427 9.06 10.70 -11.86
N TYR A 428 10.28 11.13 -11.55
CA TYR A 428 10.71 11.37 -10.16
C TYR A 428 9.75 12.27 -9.40
N ILE A 429 9.35 13.39 -10.00
CA ILE A 429 8.40 14.32 -9.39
C ILE A 429 7.01 13.70 -9.24
N ALA A 430 6.52 13.01 -10.28
CA ALA A 430 5.23 12.34 -10.25
C ALA A 430 5.16 11.34 -9.10
N ASP A 431 6.19 10.50 -9.00
CA ASP A 431 6.32 9.45 -8.00
C ASP A 431 6.41 10.01 -6.58
N SER A 432 7.19 11.07 -6.40
CA SER A 432 7.34 11.75 -5.11
C SER A 432 6.03 12.39 -4.60
N LEU A 433 5.10 12.69 -5.51
CA LEU A 433 3.83 13.37 -5.20
C LEU A 433 2.61 12.43 -5.29
N GLY A 434 2.81 11.15 -5.62
CA GLY A 434 1.70 10.22 -5.87
C GLY A 434 0.84 10.66 -7.06
N LEU A 435 1.48 11.06 -8.16
CA LEU A 435 0.86 11.45 -9.43
C LEU A 435 1.37 10.52 -10.55
N VAL A 436 0.75 10.61 -11.72
CA VAL A 436 1.22 9.94 -12.94
C VAL A 436 1.36 10.95 -14.09
N LEU A 437 2.22 10.69 -15.07
CA LEU A 437 2.28 11.51 -16.29
C LEU A 437 1.08 11.20 -17.20
N SER A 438 0.77 12.13 -18.09
CA SER A 438 -0.32 11.99 -19.06
C SER A 438 -0.07 10.86 -20.08
N ASN A 439 -1.11 10.53 -20.86
CA ASN A 439 -1.03 9.73 -22.08
C ASN A 439 -1.77 10.46 -23.23
N SER A 440 -1.73 9.95 -24.46
CA SER A 440 -2.34 10.63 -25.61
C SER A 440 -3.85 10.89 -25.43
N LYS A 441 -4.59 9.90 -24.97
CA LYS A 441 -6.05 10.00 -24.76
C LYS A 441 -6.41 11.02 -23.68
N VAL A 442 -5.63 11.07 -22.59
CA VAL A 442 -5.77 12.10 -21.56
C VAL A 442 -5.46 13.48 -22.12
N CYS A 443 -4.41 13.63 -22.95
CA CYS A 443 -4.10 14.91 -23.59
C CYS A 443 -5.25 15.43 -24.45
N ASP A 444 -5.89 14.56 -25.23
CA ASP A 444 -7.02 14.93 -26.08
C ASP A 444 -8.25 15.33 -25.26
N ALA A 445 -8.59 14.56 -24.22
CA ALA A 445 -9.70 14.89 -23.33
C ALA A 445 -9.47 16.22 -22.59
N VAL A 446 -8.23 16.47 -22.15
CA VAL A 446 -7.81 17.74 -21.57
C VAL A 446 -7.97 18.87 -22.58
N TYR A 447 -7.52 18.69 -23.83
CA TYR A 447 -7.69 19.70 -24.85
C TYR A 447 -9.17 19.99 -25.10
N GLN A 448 -10.01 18.98 -25.31
CA GLN A 448 -11.44 19.14 -25.57
C GLN A 448 -12.12 19.99 -24.49
N GLN A 449 -11.80 19.75 -23.21
CA GLN A 449 -12.40 20.41 -22.06
C GLN A 449 -11.66 21.67 -21.59
N ALA A 450 -10.53 22.03 -22.20
CA ALA A 450 -9.77 23.22 -21.83
C ALA A 450 -10.57 24.50 -22.13
N LYS A 451 -10.66 25.36 -21.12
CA LYS A 451 -11.26 26.71 -21.24
C LYS A 451 -10.35 27.65 -22.04
N VAL A 452 -9.03 27.46 -21.96
CA VAL A 452 -8.04 28.27 -22.67
C VAL A 452 -7.31 27.39 -23.67
N LYS A 453 -7.51 27.67 -24.95
CA LYS A 453 -6.82 27.04 -26.08
C LYS A 453 -6.10 28.15 -26.83
N LEU A 454 -4.80 27.97 -27.08
CA LEU A 454 -3.96 28.95 -27.77
C LEU A 454 -3.39 28.30 -29.03
N GLU A 455 -3.10 29.12 -30.04
CA GLU A 455 -2.50 28.61 -31.27
C GLU A 455 -1.01 28.27 -31.01
N PRO A 456 -0.54 27.10 -31.47
CA PRO A 456 0.88 26.74 -31.48
C PRO A 456 1.79 27.82 -32.09
N LEU A 457 2.88 28.18 -31.39
CA LEU A 457 3.93 29.07 -31.91
C LEU A 457 5.28 28.33 -31.94
N PRO A 458 5.60 27.65 -33.05
CA PRO A 458 6.88 26.97 -33.19
C PRO A 458 8.05 27.95 -33.31
N LEU A 459 9.11 27.67 -32.56
CA LEU A 459 10.45 28.26 -32.68
C LEU A 459 11.38 27.29 -33.42
N THR A 460 12.19 27.82 -34.33
CA THR A 460 13.07 27.04 -35.23
C THR A 460 14.53 27.01 -34.81
N GLU A 461 14.96 27.96 -33.97
CA GLU A 461 16.37 28.14 -33.56
C GLU A 461 16.56 27.78 -32.09
N ASP A 462 17.77 27.31 -31.73
CA ASP A 462 18.24 27.11 -30.36
C ASP A 462 17.24 26.39 -29.44
N ARG A 463 16.60 25.35 -29.97
CA ARG A 463 15.40 24.74 -29.39
C ARG A 463 15.62 24.10 -28.01
N GLU A 464 16.85 23.68 -27.71
CA GLU A 464 17.26 23.04 -26.46
C GLU A 464 17.85 24.04 -25.44
N GLN A 465 18.02 25.31 -25.83
CA GLN A 465 18.58 26.34 -24.95
C GLN A 465 17.58 26.77 -23.88
N PHE A 466 18.06 26.94 -22.65
CA PHE A 466 17.24 27.37 -21.52
C PHE A 466 16.60 28.76 -21.76
N SER A 467 17.31 29.67 -22.43
CA SER A 467 16.79 30.97 -22.84
C SER A 467 15.56 30.83 -23.75
N THR A 468 15.55 29.86 -24.66
CA THR A 468 14.42 29.54 -25.54
C THR A 468 13.21 29.03 -24.75
N PHE A 469 13.43 28.30 -23.64
CA PHE A 469 12.34 27.83 -22.79
C PHE A 469 11.62 29.03 -22.13
N VAL A 470 12.40 29.99 -21.63
CA VAL A 470 11.90 31.23 -21.02
C VAL A 470 11.21 32.13 -22.07
N ALA A 471 11.80 32.24 -23.26
CA ALA A 471 11.22 32.99 -24.38
C ALA A 471 9.87 32.41 -24.81
N HIS A 472 9.77 31.08 -24.96
CA HIS A 472 8.51 30.43 -25.32
C HIS A 472 7.43 30.59 -24.24
N ASN A 473 7.78 30.57 -22.95
CA ASN A 473 6.83 30.92 -21.90
C ASN A 473 6.28 32.35 -22.06
N THR A 474 7.13 33.30 -22.45
CA THR A 474 6.72 34.70 -22.69
C THR A 474 5.72 34.78 -23.86
N LEU A 475 5.97 34.09 -24.97
CA LEU A 475 5.06 34.02 -26.11
C LEU A 475 3.69 33.41 -25.71
N ILE A 476 3.70 32.35 -24.90
CA ILE A 476 2.48 31.75 -24.37
C ILE A 476 1.71 32.77 -23.51
N GLU A 477 2.37 33.49 -22.60
CA GLU A 477 1.69 34.46 -21.74
C GLU A 477 1.15 35.67 -22.51
N GLN A 478 1.88 36.15 -23.54
CA GLN A 478 1.40 37.19 -24.46
C GLN A 478 0.13 36.77 -25.20
N GLN A 479 0.05 35.52 -25.64
CA GLN A 479 -1.19 34.97 -26.20
C GLN A 479 -2.26 34.78 -25.13
N ARG A 480 -1.90 34.26 -23.95
CA ARG A 480 -2.85 33.94 -22.87
C ARG A 480 -3.58 35.18 -22.39
N LYS A 481 -2.92 36.35 -22.35
CA LYS A 481 -3.50 37.65 -21.92
C LYS A 481 -4.27 37.53 -20.59
N GLY A 482 -3.69 36.80 -19.64
CA GLY A 482 -4.27 36.59 -18.31
C GLY A 482 -5.50 35.67 -18.24
N ARG A 483 -5.95 35.06 -19.36
CA ARG A 483 -7.06 34.09 -19.37
C ARG A 483 -6.77 32.92 -18.41
N LYS A 484 -7.72 32.62 -17.53
CA LYS A 484 -7.59 31.61 -16.45
C LYS A 484 -8.46 30.39 -16.74
N GLY A 485 -7.99 29.22 -16.32
CA GLY A 485 -8.72 27.96 -16.47
C GLY A 485 -7.78 26.81 -16.74
N LEU A 486 -8.34 25.66 -17.12
CA LEU A 486 -7.58 24.59 -17.76
C LEU A 486 -7.07 25.13 -19.10
N ILE A 487 -5.76 25.11 -19.30
CA ILE A 487 -5.10 25.54 -20.54
C ILE A 487 -4.48 24.33 -21.24
N ALA A 488 -4.61 24.24 -22.57
CA ALA A 488 -4.08 23.16 -23.38
C ALA A 488 -3.68 23.64 -24.78
N GLY A 489 -3.02 22.77 -25.56
CA GLY A 489 -2.62 23.05 -26.94
C GLY A 489 -1.35 23.87 -27.09
N ILE A 490 -0.58 24.08 -26.01
CA ILE A 490 0.58 24.99 -25.99
C ILE A 490 1.94 24.29 -25.94
N LYS A 491 1.95 22.96 -25.77
CA LYS A 491 3.15 22.13 -25.66
C LYS A 491 2.90 20.76 -26.28
N LYS A 492 3.99 20.05 -26.60
CA LYS A 492 4.01 18.59 -26.78
C LYS A 492 4.16 17.95 -25.41
N ASP A 493 3.18 17.18 -25.00
CA ASP A 493 3.19 16.46 -23.74
C ASP A 493 4.21 15.31 -23.81
N VAL A 494 5.04 15.17 -22.77
CA VAL A 494 5.74 13.91 -22.51
C VAL A 494 4.72 12.93 -21.97
N VAL A 495 4.53 11.82 -22.67
CA VAL A 495 3.44 10.87 -22.41
C VAL A 495 3.94 9.48 -22.04
N SER A 496 3.16 8.77 -21.22
CA SER A 496 3.25 7.32 -21.07
C SER A 496 2.52 6.64 -22.23
N THR A 497 3.15 5.63 -22.83
CA THR A 497 2.60 4.83 -23.94
C THR A 497 3.19 3.43 -23.91
N GLU A 498 2.37 2.44 -24.27
CA GLU A 498 2.74 1.06 -24.49
C GLU A 498 3.86 0.92 -25.52
N LYS A 499 3.97 1.86 -26.47
CA LYS A 499 5.02 1.85 -27.51
C LYS A 499 6.43 1.97 -26.96
N LEU A 500 6.60 2.38 -25.70
CA LEU A 500 7.89 2.42 -25.03
C LEU A 500 8.27 1.08 -24.38
N ARG A 501 7.32 0.16 -24.16
CA ARG A 501 7.68 -1.15 -23.59
C ARG A 501 8.62 -1.90 -24.52
N GLY A 502 9.69 -2.44 -23.95
CA GLY A 502 10.77 -3.10 -24.69
C GLY A 502 11.73 -2.13 -25.40
N THR A 503 11.48 -0.82 -25.39
CA THR A 503 12.33 0.17 -26.04
C THR A 503 13.12 0.96 -24.98
N LYS A 504 14.42 0.69 -24.87
CA LYS A 504 15.30 1.34 -23.88
C LYS A 504 15.77 2.72 -24.36
N GLY A 505 15.92 3.67 -23.42
CA GLY A 505 16.55 4.96 -23.68
C GLY A 505 15.75 5.93 -24.54
N LYS A 506 14.43 5.74 -24.65
CA LYS A 506 13.54 6.51 -25.53
C LYS A 506 12.45 7.23 -24.74
N MET A 507 11.92 8.29 -25.34
CA MET A 507 10.79 9.04 -24.83
C MET A 507 9.66 9.17 -25.83
N ALA A 508 8.44 9.36 -25.34
CA ALA A 508 7.28 9.64 -26.18
C ALA A 508 6.78 11.07 -26.02
N LEU A 509 6.60 11.74 -27.15
CA LEU A 509 5.94 13.04 -27.24
C LEU A 509 4.60 12.89 -27.96
N TYR A 510 3.60 13.66 -27.51
CA TYR A 510 2.29 13.74 -28.15
C TYR A 510 1.69 15.15 -28.00
N GLY A 511 0.82 15.55 -28.92
CA GLY A 511 -0.01 16.73 -28.76
C GLY A 511 0.53 17.95 -29.49
N TRP A 512 0.57 19.08 -28.79
CA TRP A 512 0.59 20.42 -29.38
C TRP A 512 -0.57 20.61 -30.35
N HIS A 513 -1.77 20.70 -29.79
CA HIS A 513 -3.01 20.74 -30.54
C HIS A 513 -3.25 22.10 -31.19
N ARG A 514 -3.64 22.08 -32.47
CA ARG A 514 -4.20 23.24 -33.18
C ARG A 514 -5.57 23.60 -32.61
N LEU A 515 -6.09 24.79 -32.95
CA LEU A 515 -7.41 25.23 -32.49
C LEU A 515 -8.56 24.28 -32.87
N ASP A 516 -8.43 23.55 -33.98
CA ASP A 516 -9.38 22.50 -34.40
C ASP A 516 -9.31 21.20 -33.56
N GLY A 517 -8.36 21.13 -32.62
CA GLY A 517 -8.13 19.98 -31.74
C GLY A 517 -7.30 18.87 -32.33
N LYS A 518 -6.74 19.03 -33.53
CA LYS A 518 -5.81 18.04 -34.08
C LYS A 518 -4.41 18.22 -33.48
N PRO A 519 -3.78 17.16 -32.96
CA PRO A 519 -2.41 17.23 -32.50
C PRO A 519 -1.45 17.45 -33.68
N ILE A 520 -0.51 18.39 -33.55
CA ILE A 520 0.60 18.53 -34.52
C ILE A 520 1.56 17.34 -34.38
N GLN A 521 1.77 16.87 -33.16
CA GLN A 521 2.65 15.76 -32.84
C GLN A 521 1.83 14.49 -32.55
N PRO A 522 1.79 13.50 -33.47
CA PRO A 522 1.32 12.15 -33.11
C PRO A 522 2.28 11.51 -32.11
N VAL A 523 1.89 10.39 -31.49
CA VAL A 523 2.75 9.66 -30.53
C VAL A 523 4.05 9.28 -31.23
N PHE A 524 5.14 9.92 -30.80
CA PHE A 524 6.45 9.81 -31.45
C PHE A 524 7.52 9.42 -30.44
N THR A 525 8.16 8.27 -30.69
CA THR A 525 9.16 7.65 -29.82
C THR A 525 10.60 7.75 -30.35
N GLY A 526 10.84 8.61 -31.34
CA GLY A 526 12.14 8.69 -32.02
C GLY A 526 13.25 9.32 -31.18
N HIS A 527 12.90 10.23 -30.26
CA HIS A 527 13.86 10.95 -29.42
C HIS A 527 14.43 10.08 -28.31
N ALA A 528 15.71 10.30 -27.98
CA ALA A 528 16.33 9.73 -26.80
C ALA A 528 15.74 10.35 -25.53
N GLU A 529 15.74 9.61 -24.42
CA GLU A 529 15.14 10.07 -23.15
C GLU A 529 15.81 11.29 -22.52
N TYR A 530 17.04 11.63 -22.93
CA TYR A 530 17.73 12.83 -22.48
C TYR A 530 17.39 14.09 -23.31
N TYR A 531 16.66 13.94 -24.43
CA TYR A 531 16.28 15.05 -25.30
C TYR A 531 15.24 15.94 -24.61
N VAL A 532 15.49 17.26 -24.58
CA VAL A 532 14.56 18.24 -24.02
C VAL A 532 14.60 19.51 -24.86
N ASP A 533 13.45 19.92 -25.40
CA ASP A 533 13.31 21.20 -26.10
C ASP A 533 12.21 22.09 -25.53
N TYR A 534 12.17 23.35 -25.98
CA TYR A 534 11.20 24.37 -25.55
C TYR A 534 9.74 23.93 -25.69
N SER A 535 9.43 22.98 -26.58
CA SER A 535 8.07 22.53 -26.87
C SER A 535 7.57 21.49 -25.89
N HIS A 536 8.42 20.89 -25.06
CA HIS A 536 8.00 19.88 -24.10
C HIS A 536 7.14 20.47 -22.98
N GLY A 537 6.12 19.71 -22.58
CA GLY A 537 5.25 20.00 -21.47
C GLY A 537 5.04 18.74 -20.62
N ILE A 538 5.05 18.93 -19.29
CA ILE A 538 4.69 17.88 -18.34
C ILE A 538 3.35 18.26 -17.71
N ARG A 539 2.33 17.41 -17.84
CA ARG A 539 1.08 17.56 -17.08
C ARG A 539 0.84 16.32 -16.25
N PHE A 540 0.74 16.53 -14.94
CA PHE A 540 0.45 15.45 -14.02
C PHE A 540 -1.05 15.18 -13.93
N VAL A 541 -1.37 13.91 -13.79
CA VAL A 541 -2.71 13.35 -13.61
C VAL A 541 -2.79 12.76 -12.21
N TYR A 542 -3.92 12.96 -11.54
CA TYR A 542 -4.21 12.30 -10.28
C TYR A 542 -4.42 10.80 -10.53
N PRO A 543 -3.82 9.87 -9.74
CA PRO A 543 -3.69 8.47 -10.12
C PRO A 543 -4.97 7.65 -9.91
N TYR A 544 -6.14 8.28 -10.05
CA TYR A 544 -7.44 7.64 -9.85
C TYR A 544 -8.46 8.07 -10.90
N LEU A 545 -9.16 7.06 -11.42
CA LEU A 545 -10.39 7.17 -12.19
C LEU A 545 -11.58 7.04 -11.24
N PHE A 546 -12.59 7.88 -11.43
CA PHE A 546 -13.82 7.85 -10.64
C PHE A 546 -14.99 7.41 -11.52
N VAL A 547 -15.68 6.35 -11.12
CA VAL A 547 -16.87 5.82 -11.80
C VAL A 547 -18.02 5.79 -10.78
N GLY A 548 -18.96 6.73 -10.91
CA GLY A 548 -19.98 6.96 -9.88
C GLY A 548 -19.36 7.29 -8.52
N LYS A 549 -19.56 6.41 -7.53
CA LYS A 549 -18.96 6.53 -6.18
C LYS A 549 -17.64 5.77 -6.03
N MET A 550 -17.25 4.98 -7.03
CA MET A 550 -16.02 4.19 -6.99
C MET A 550 -14.81 5.05 -7.32
N LYS A 551 -13.74 4.90 -6.54
CA LYS A 551 -12.40 5.47 -6.78
C LYS A 551 -11.48 4.31 -7.15
N ILE A 552 -11.02 4.28 -8.39
CA ILE A 552 -10.27 3.15 -8.98
C ILE A 552 -8.87 3.65 -9.34
N ALA A 553 -7.81 2.97 -8.92
CA ALA A 553 -6.44 3.37 -9.26
C ALA A 553 -6.24 3.32 -10.79
N PHE A 554 -5.39 4.19 -11.33
CA PHE A 554 -5.14 4.24 -12.77
C PHE A 554 -4.65 2.90 -13.33
N ASP A 555 -3.73 2.22 -12.64
CA ASP A 555 -3.27 0.88 -13.02
C ASP A 555 -4.40 -0.17 -13.02
N ASP A 556 -5.25 -0.16 -11.99
CA ASP A 556 -6.38 -1.09 -11.89
C ASP A 556 -7.39 -0.88 -13.03
N ALA A 557 -7.64 0.40 -13.37
CA ALA A 557 -8.51 0.75 -14.48
C ALA A 557 -7.89 0.33 -15.83
N LEU A 558 -6.57 0.40 -16.01
CA LEU A 558 -5.89 -0.10 -17.20
C LEU A 558 -5.95 -1.62 -17.34
N MET A 559 -5.96 -2.38 -16.24
CA MET A 559 -6.12 -3.83 -16.27
C MET A 559 -7.55 -4.27 -16.59
N ASN A 560 -8.56 -3.43 -16.34
CA ASN A 560 -9.95 -3.74 -16.62
C ASN A 560 -10.31 -3.35 -18.08
N PRO A 561 -10.66 -4.30 -18.97
CA PRO A 561 -10.91 -3.99 -20.38
C PRO A 561 -12.02 -2.94 -20.60
N SER A 562 -13.06 -2.94 -19.77
CA SER A 562 -14.18 -1.99 -19.84
C SER A 562 -13.79 -0.58 -19.37
N LEU A 563 -12.86 -0.47 -18.42
CA LEU A 563 -12.42 0.84 -17.89
C LEU A 563 -11.20 1.40 -18.61
N ARG A 564 -10.34 0.53 -19.15
CA ARG A 564 -9.10 0.91 -19.84
C ARG A 564 -9.36 1.89 -20.97
N LEU A 565 -10.43 1.65 -21.74
CA LEU A 565 -10.82 2.52 -22.86
C LEU A 565 -11.24 3.92 -22.42
N LEU A 566 -11.49 4.17 -21.13
CA LEU A 566 -11.69 5.53 -20.60
C LEU A 566 -10.36 6.29 -20.44
N LEU A 567 -9.24 5.56 -20.38
CA LEU A 567 -7.91 6.08 -20.06
C LEU A 567 -6.93 6.03 -21.23
N THR A 568 -7.00 5.02 -22.10
CA THR A 568 -6.10 4.86 -23.25
C THR A 568 -6.77 4.09 -24.39
N ASP A 569 -6.30 4.33 -25.61
CA ASP A 569 -6.67 3.55 -26.81
C ASP A 569 -5.71 2.39 -27.09
N GLU A 570 -4.68 2.26 -26.26
CA GLU A 570 -3.67 1.22 -26.38
C GLU A 570 -4.07 -0.03 -25.57
N ASN A 571 -3.57 -1.20 -26.00
CA ASN A 571 -3.71 -2.43 -25.22
C ASN A 571 -2.71 -2.47 -24.05
N ALA A 572 -2.68 -1.41 -23.24
CA ALA A 572 -1.82 -1.31 -22.07
C ALA A 572 -2.45 -2.00 -20.87
N SER A 573 -1.67 -2.79 -20.13
CA SER A 573 -2.09 -3.45 -18.89
C SER A 573 -1.58 -2.75 -17.63
N SER A 574 -0.75 -1.72 -17.78
CA SER A 574 -0.21 -0.90 -16.69
C SER A 574 0.29 0.44 -17.22
N TYR A 575 0.53 1.39 -16.33
CA TYR A 575 1.19 2.63 -16.66
C TYR A 575 2.67 2.41 -17.03
N TYR A 576 3.20 3.09 -18.07
CA TYR A 576 4.64 3.05 -18.38
C TYR A 576 5.37 4.11 -17.56
N ASN A 577 6.30 3.67 -16.71
CA ASN A 577 7.13 4.56 -15.92
C ASN A 577 8.48 4.77 -16.61
N TYR A 578 8.92 6.03 -16.71
CA TYR A 578 10.30 6.33 -17.13
C TYR A 578 11.28 5.99 -16.01
N PRO A 579 12.35 5.22 -16.26
CA PRO A 579 13.39 4.99 -15.25
C PRO A 579 14.04 6.31 -14.82
N TRP A 580 14.32 6.49 -13.52
CA TRP A 580 14.96 7.71 -12.97
C TRP A 580 15.83 7.43 -11.76
#